data_AF-A0A2N2I4S1-F1
#
_entry.id   AF-A0A2N2I4S1-F1
#
_cell.length_a   1.000
_cell.length_b   1.000
_cell.length_c   1.000
_cell.angle_alpha   90.00
_cell.angle_beta   90.00
_cell.angle_gamma   90.00
#
_symmetry.space_group_name_H-M   'P 1'
#
loop_
_entity.id
_entity.type
_entity.pdbx_description
1 polymer ?
#
loop_
_entity_poly.entity_id
_entity_poly.type
_entity_poly.pdbx_seq_one_letter_code
_entity_poly.pdbx_strand_id
1 'polypeptide(L)'
;MLHRFLSRYAPSRPTLRRVFGMAYPLFAGWLVLYVARLFYGEMLTQTGGEWSAPLDDVFIHFDFARSTARGYPFQWSEGNGYSSGNTSLTYPFVLALGYWVVFRDTYLMVWAAIVACCCVFAFLLVVPRLARGLPPSARFLLPIAVFSVGALSWSLFSGMEVAWFLAVIALLSPRTRASAAILLSSAVSFLLLVAMNGQVRWQNERYTMPAVAWLLVAAALGLGVLLFRPRSVLPPLTAVPRLTLAVAAVVAFVIVQTPRTRDQISFFARASRNIRDQHITTGRLLRHHMRPPPHRVLVGDAGAIIYASDLPGLDIIGLGGFRGLPFARASSHGPGAIIELIERIPPEDRPDVFAIYPSWWDVIPIWFGKQIATVPVEGNVICGGNEKVI
;
A
#
# COMPACT_ATOMS: atom_id res chain seq x y z
N MET A 1 3.67 30.44 -7.91
CA MET A 1 4.74 29.43 -7.77
C MET A 1 4.81 28.45 -8.95
N LEU A 2 3.67 27.90 -9.41
CA LEU A 2 3.58 26.96 -10.55
C LEU A 2 4.18 27.50 -11.87
N HIS A 3 3.99 28.78 -12.18
CA HIS A 3 4.51 29.38 -13.42
C HIS A 3 6.06 29.49 -13.45
N ARG A 4 6.70 29.76 -12.30
CA ARG A 4 8.18 29.74 -12.16
C ARG A 4 8.73 28.31 -12.15
N PHE A 5 7.91 27.33 -11.76
CA PHE A 5 8.25 25.90 -11.74
C PHE A 5 8.32 25.30 -13.15
N LEU A 6 7.43 25.74 -14.05
CA LEU A 6 7.39 25.32 -15.45
C LEU A 6 8.45 26.01 -16.31
N SER A 7 8.87 27.22 -15.93
CA SER A 7 9.80 27.98 -16.76
C SER A 7 11.18 27.34 -16.81
N ARG A 8 11.82 26.86 -15.74
CA ARG A 8 13.26 26.50 -15.78
C ARG A 8 13.70 25.28 -16.64
N TYR A 9 12.82 24.60 -17.41
CA TYR A 9 13.06 23.19 -17.81
C TYR A 9 12.92 22.82 -19.28
N ALA A 10 13.06 23.79 -20.17
CA ALA A 10 12.55 23.61 -21.52
C ALA A 10 13.53 24.00 -22.63
N PRO A 11 13.32 23.44 -23.83
CA PRO A 11 14.20 23.65 -24.98
C PRO A 11 14.33 25.13 -25.33
N SER A 12 15.43 25.46 -26.01
CA SER A 12 15.84 26.83 -26.37
C SER A 12 14.78 27.65 -27.11
N ARG A 13 13.75 27.01 -27.67
CA ARG A 13 12.60 27.66 -28.30
C ARG A 13 11.42 27.85 -27.31
N PRO A 14 10.94 29.08 -27.09
CA PRO A 14 9.91 29.40 -26.09
C PRO A 14 8.54 28.74 -26.34
N THR A 15 8.25 28.32 -27.56
CA THR A 15 7.00 27.62 -27.92
C THR A 15 6.98 26.17 -27.43
N LEU A 16 8.05 25.41 -27.71
CA LEU A 16 8.22 24.03 -27.23
C LEU A 16 8.27 23.94 -25.69
N ARG A 17 8.75 25.01 -25.04
CA ARG A 17 8.76 25.18 -23.59
C ARG A 17 7.37 25.20 -22.96
N ARG A 18 6.46 25.98 -23.54
CA ARG A 18 5.06 26.05 -23.07
C ARG A 18 4.33 24.74 -23.34
N VAL A 19 4.48 24.17 -24.53
CA VAL A 19 3.83 22.90 -24.90
C VAL A 19 4.27 21.77 -23.98
N PHE A 20 5.57 21.58 -23.74
CA PHE A 20 6.06 20.55 -22.82
C PHE A 20 5.59 20.78 -21.37
N GLY A 21 5.56 22.04 -20.93
CA GLY A 21 5.10 22.41 -19.58
C GLY A 21 3.63 22.09 -19.31
N MET A 22 2.79 22.02 -20.35
CA MET A 22 1.38 21.63 -20.24
C MET A 22 1.15 20.15 -20.55
N ALA A 23 1.80 19.62 -21.59
CA ALA A 23 1.61 18.25 -22.06
C ALA A 23 2.09 17.21 -21.04
N TYR A 24 3.22 17.45 -20.36
CA TYR A 24 3.75 16.46 -19.42
C TYR A 24 2.85 16.24 -18.20
N PRO A 25 2.38 17.28 -17.47
CA PRO A 25 1.43 17.09 -16.38
C PRO A 25 0.12 16.42 -16.84
N LEU A 26 -0.42 16.78 -18.01
CA LEU A 26 -1.63 16.15 -18.54
C LEU A 26 -1.41 14.66 -18.82
N PHE A 27 -0.29 14.31 -19.45
CA PHE A 27 0.08 12.92 -19.70
C PHE A 27 0.27 12.14 -18.40
N ALA A 28 1.02 12.68 -17.44
CA ALA A 28 1.26 12.02 -16.16
C ALA A 28 -0.05 11.82 -15.38
N GLY A 29 -0.94 12.82 -15.37
CA GLY A 29 -2.25 12.73 -14.75
C GLY A 29 -3.14 11.69 -15.42
N TRP A 30 -3.22 11.70 -16.75
CA TRP A 30 -3.95 10.68 -17.51
C TRP A 30 -3.43 9.28 -17.22
N LEU A 31 -2.12 9.08 -17.19
CA LEU A 31 -1.52 7.77 -16.96
C LEU A 31 -1.80 7.25 -15.54
N VAL A 32 -1.72 8.11 -14.51
CA VAL A 32 -2.10 7.75 -13.13
C VAL A 32 -3.55 7.29 -13.08
N LEU A 33 -4.46 8.07 -13.66
CA LEU A 33 -5.89 7.74 -13.67
C LEU A 33 -6.19 6.47 -14.47
N TYR A 34 -5.49 6.26 -15.59
CA TYR A 34 -5.61 5.04 -16.38
C TYR A 34 -5.21 3.81 -15.58
N VAL A 35 -4.04 3.82 -14.95
CA VAL A 35 -3.57 2.67 -14.15
C VAL A 35 -4.47 2.46 -12.93
N ALA A 36 -4.86 3.52 -12.22
CA ALA A 36 -5.81 3.44 -11.10
C ALA A 36 -7.14 2.81 -11.56
N ARG A 37 -7.66 3.20 -12.73
CA ARG A 37 -8.88 2.62 -13.31
C ARG A 37 -8.74 1.15 -13.66
N LEU A 38 -7.55 0.65 -14.00
CA LEU A 38 -7.33 -0.77 -14.21
C LEU A 38 -7.43 -1.54 -12.89
N PHE A 39 -6.71 -1.11 -11.85
CA PHE A 39 -6.70 -1.78 -10.55
C PHE A 39 -8.04 -1.70 -9.82
N TYR A 40 -8.56 -0.50 -9.58
CA TYR A 40 -9.83 -0.31 -8.88
C TYR A 40 -11.02 -0.74 -9.73
N GLY A 41 -10.93 -0.65 -11.06
CA GLY A 41 -11.99 -1.14 -11.94
C GLY A 41 -12.15 -2.65 -11.87
N GLU A 42 -11.05 -3.40 -11.94
CA GLU A 42 -11.10 -4.85 -11.80
C GLU A 42 -11.53 -5.27 -10.39
N MET A 43 -11.08 -4.54 -9.37
CA MET A 43 -11.56 -4.70 -8.00
C MET A 43 -13.09 -4.58 -7.91
N LEU A 44 -13.67 -3.51 -8.46
CA LEU A 44 -15.12 -3.28 -8.46
C LEU A 44 -15.86 -4.38 -9.22
N THR A 45 -15.31 -4.87 -10.33
CA THR A 45 -15.87 -6.02 -11.06
C THR A 45 -15.93 -7.27 -10.17
N GLN A 46 -14.83 -7.60 -9.48
CA GLN A 46 -14.77 -8.79 -8.60
C GLN A 46 -15.62 -8.66 -7.34
N THR A 47 -15.83 -7.43 -6.85
CA THR A 47 -16.54 -7.14 -5.60
C THR A 47 -18.02 -6.78 -5.81
N GLY A 48 -18.54 -6.86 -7.03
CA GLY A 48 -19.93 -6.50 -7.33
C GLY A 48 -20.23 -5.01 -7.14
N GLY A 49 -19.21 -4.14 -7.25
CA GLY A 49 -19.32 -2.69 -7.09
C GLY A 49 -19.04 -2.16 -5.69
N GLU A 50 -18.76 -3.02 -4.70
CA GLU A 50 -18.39 -2.59 -3.36
C GLU A 50 -16.89 -2.25 -3.24
N TRP A 51 -16.56 -1.15 -2.58
CA TRP A 51 -15.16 -0.84 -2.27
C TRP A 51 -14.62 -1.79 -1.19
N SER A 52 -13.38 -2.23 -1.39
CA SER A 52 -12.59 -3.04 -0.47
C SER A 52 -11.11 -2.70 -0.67
N ALA A 53 -10.23 -3.29 0.13
CA ALA A 53 -8.79 -3.15 -0.03
C ALA A 53 -8.16 -4.51 -0.37
N PRO A 54 -7.07 -4.54 -1.17
CA PRO A 54 -6.40 -5.78 -1.56
C PRO A 54 -5.60 -6.44 -0.41
N LEU A 55 -5.66 -5.85 0.78
CA LEU A 55 -4.88 -6.19 1.97
C LEU A 55 -5.69 -5.89 3.21
N ASP A 56 -5.62 -6.78 4.19
CA ASP A 56 -6.29 -6.57 5.48
C ASP A 56 -5.66 -5.42 6.27
N ASP A 57 -4.34 -5.27 6.20
CA ASP A 57 -3.57 -4.23 6.89
C ASP A 57 -4.02 -2.79 6.57
N VAL A 58 -4.63 -2.57 5.39
CA VAL A 58 -5.15 -1.26 5.00
C VAL A 58 -6.22 -0.80 5.98
N PHE A 59 -7.01 -1.73 6.50
CA PHE A 59 -8.04 -1.43 7.48
C PHE A 59 -7.48 -1.10 8.86
N ILE A 60 -6.26 -1.55 9.20
CA ILE A 60 -5.56 -1.08 10.40
C ILE A 60 -5.29 0.43 10.28
N HIS A 61 -4.81 0.91 9.13
CA HIS A 61 -4.68 2.35 8.91
C HIS A 61 -6.01 3.08 9.02
N PHE A 62 -7.10 2.46 8.55
CA PHE A 62 -8.43 3.04 8.62
C PHE A 62 -8.97 3.10 10.06
N ASP A 63 -8.69 2.10 10.89
CA ASP A 63 -8.99 2.12 12.33
C ASP A 63 -8.19 3.22 13.04
N PHE A 64 -6.88 3.32 12.80
CA PHE A 64 -6.10 4.42 13.35
C PHE A 64 -6.59 5.79 12.87
N ALA A 65 -7.04 5.89 11.62
CA ALA A 65 -7.62 7.12 11.07
C ALA A 65 -8.95 7.47 11.76
N ARG A 66 -9.82 6.47 11.96
CA ARG A 66 -11.08 6.61 12.72
C ARG A 66 -10.83 7.02 14.16
N SER A 67 -9.96 6.31 14.87
CA SER A 67 -9.58 6.60 16.24
C SER A 67 -9.00 8.00 16.37
N THR A 68 -8.09 8.38 15.46
CA THR A 68 -7.55 9.75 15.39
C THR A 68 -8.65 10.78 15.17
N ALA A 69 -9.56 10.52 14.22
CA ALA A 69 -10.70 11.39 13.95
C ALA A 69 -11.66 11.52 15.15
N ARG A 70 -11.77 10.49 16.00
CA ARG A 70 -12.61 10.48 17.20
C ARG A 70 -11.91 10.97 18.47
N GLY A 71 -10.64 11.42 18.37
CA GLY A 71 -9.89 11.99 19.49
C GLY A 71 -8.97 11.01 20.22
N TYR A 72 -8.75 9.82 19.67
CA TYR A 72 -7.87 8.77 20.19
C TYR A 72 -6.68 8.51 19.25
N PRO A 73 -5.78 9.50 19.02
CA PRO A 73 -4.63 9.31 18.15
C PRO A 73 -3.72 8.20 18.68
N PHE A 74 -3.09 7.46 17.77
CA PHE A 74 -2.18 6.35 18.05
C PHE A 74 -2.80 5.13 18.76
N GLN A 75 -4.13 5.08 18.85
CA GLN A 75 -4.85 3.89 19.32
C GLN A 75 -5.45 3.18 18.12
N TRP A 76 -5.24 1.87 18.02
CA TRP A 76 -5.89 1.05 17.00
C TRP A 76 -7.38 0.92 17.33
N SER A 77 -7.68 0.39 18.52
CA SER A 77 -9.02 0.38 19.11
C SER A 77 -9.10 1.41 20.22
N GLU A 78 -10.16 2.22 20.21
CA GLU A 78 -10.40 3.26 21.20
C GLU A 78 -10.42 2.66 22.63
N GLY A 79 -9.66 3.26 23.55
CA GLY A 79 -9.57 2.80 24.95
C GLY A 79 -8.55 1.68 25.20
N ASN A 80 -7.94 1.10 24.17
CA ASN A 80 -6.87 0.11 24.33
C ASN A 80 -5.51 0.76 24.63
N GLY A 81 -5.38 2.07 24.54
CA GLY A 81 -4.10 2.76 24.68
C GLY A 81 -3.23 2.65 23.42
N TYR A 82 -1.98 3.05 23.54
CA TYR A 82 -1.10 3.18 22.39
C TYR A 82 -0.74 1.84 21.76
N SER A 83 -0.78 1.81 20.43
CA SER A 83 -0.49 0.63 19.63
C SER A 83 0.60 0.94 18.61
N SER A 84 1.53 -0.01 18.43
CA SER A 84 2.55 0.01 17.38
C SER A 84 2.11 -0.70 16.11
N GLY A 85 0.84 -1.12 16.01
CA GLY A 85 0.33 -1.93 14.89
C GLY A 85 0.27 -1.20 13.55
N ASN A 86 0.37 0.13 13.58
CA ASN A 86 0.34 0.96 12.39
C ASN A 86 1.76 1.25 11.87
N THR A 87 2.00 0.90 10.61
CA THR A 87 3.32 1.01 9.94
C THR A 87 3.69 2.44 9.54
N SER A 88 2.81 3.43 9.77
CA SER A 88 3.05 4.82 9.37
C SER A 88 2.64 5.85 10.41
N LEU A 89 3.58 6.67 10.88
CA LEU A 89 3.28 7.73 11.85
C LEU A 89 2.35 8.84 11.32
N THR A 90 2.36 9.10 10.01
CA THR A 90 1.68 10.27 9.43
C THR A 90 0.48 9.93 8.56
N TYR A 91 0.44 8.73 7.99
CA TYR A 91 -0.61 8.35 7.05
C TYR A 91 -2.03 8.30 7.67
N PRO A 92 -2.24 7.78 8.90
CA PRO A 92 -3.57 7.81 9.52
C PRO A 92 -4.12 9.22 9.71
N PHE A 93 -3.27 10.23 9.95
CA PHE A 93 -3.73 11.63 10.04
C PHE A 93 -4.24 12.14 8.69
N VAL A 94 -3.59 11.76 7.59
CA VAL A 94 -4.05 12.10 6.23
C VAL A 94 -5.39 11.40 5.93
N LEU A 95 -5.55 10.15 6.34
CA LEU A 95 -6.79 9.41 6.19
C LEU A 95 -7.91 9.95 7.09
N ALA A 96 -7.59 10.38 8.33
CA ALA A 96 -8.54 10.95 9.27
C ALA A 96 -9.21 12.21 8.71
N LEU A 97 -8.50 13.00 7.89
CA LEU A 97 -9.11 14.13 7.16
C LEU A 97 -10.27 13.67 6.26
N GLY A 98 -10.09 12.57 5.51
CA GLY A 98 -11.15 12.01 4.68
C GLY A 98 -12.33 11.50 5.50
N TYR A 99 -12.02 10.83 6.62
CA TYR A 99 -13.03 10.35 7.57
C TYR A 99 -13.88 11.49 8.15
N TRP A 100 -13.26 12.62 8.50
CA TRP A 100 -13.97 13.81 8.99
C TRP A 100 -14.87 14.47 7.96
N VAL A 101 -14.46 14.49 6.69
CA VAL A 101 -15.25 15.14 5.64
C VAL A 101 -16.51 14.33 5.35
N VAL A 102 -16.35 13.06 4.90
CA VAL A 102 -17.50 12.22 4.53
C VAL A 102 -17.16 10.73 4.34
N PHE A 103 -15.89 10.39 4.15
CA PHE A 103 -15.50 9.03 3.73
C PHE A 103 -15.52 8.06 4.92
N ARG A 104 -16.66 7.41 5.15
CA ARG A 104 -16.89 6.44 6.24
C ARG A 104 -16.99 5.01 5.71
N ASP A 105 -16.85 4.05 6.62
CA ASP A 105 -16.86 2.61 6.30
C ASP A 105 -15.90 2.30 5.14
N THR A 106 -16.29 1.46 4.19
CA THR A 106 -15.43 1.08 3.06
C THR A 106 -15.12 2.23 2.10
N TYR A 107 -15.87 3.33 2.14
CA TYR A 107 -15.59 4.51 1.31
C TYR A 107 -14.32 5.26 1.73
N LEU A 108 -13.75 4.99 2.91
CA LEU A 108 -12.43 5.51 3.26
C LEU A 108 -11.34 4.98 2.29
N MET A 109 -11.58 3.85 1.63
CA MET A 109 -10.73 3.37 0.55
C MET A 109 -10.75 4.29 -0.69
N VAL A 110 -11.87 4.95 -0.98
CA VAL A 110 -11.94 5.95 -2.05
C VAL A 110 -11.04 7.13 -1.72
N TRP A 111 -11.05 7.58 -0.46
CA TRP A 111 -10.14 8.63 -0.02
C TRP A 111 -8.67 8.19 -0.11
N ALA A 112 -8.36 6.97 0.34
CA ALA A 112 -7.02 6.40 0.20
C ALA A 112 -6.57 6.35 -1.27
N ALA A 113 -7.47 6.01 -2.19
CA ALA A 113 -7.22 6.02 -3.63
C ALA A 113 -6.97 7.42 -4.19
N ILE A 114 -7.73 8.43 -3.75
CA ILE A 114 -7.50 9.84 -4.11
C ILE A 114 -6.12 10.29 -3.63
N VAL A 115 -5.78 10.02 -2.37
CA VAL A 115 -4.46 10.33 -1.79
C VAL A 115 -3.36 9.66 -2.59
N ALA A 116 -3.50 8.36 -2.90
CA ALA A 116 -2.54 7.64 -3.74
C ALA A 116 -2.36 8.30 -5.11
N CYS A 117 -3.45 8.63 -5.81
CA CYS A 117 -3.38 9.29 -7.12
C CYS A 117 -2.68 10.66 -7.03
N CYS A 118 -3.02 11.48 -6.04
CA CYS A 118 -2.37 12.76 -5.82
C CYS A 118 -0.89 12.63 -5.51
N CYS A 119 -0.51 11.68 -4.65
CA CYS A 119 0.88 11.41 -4.27
C CYS A 119 1.71 10.90 -5.44
N VAL A 120 1.21 9.92 -6.19
CA VAL A 120 1.89 9.39 -7.37
C VAL A 120 2.00 10.47 -8.45
N PHE A 121 0.96 11.26 -8.67
CA PHE A 121 1.03 12.40 -9.59
C PHE A 121 2.10 13.41 -9.16
N ALA A 122 2.13 13.81 -7.89
CA ALA A 122 3.13 14.72 -7.35
C ALA A 122 4.56 14.15 -7.51
N PHE A 123 4.75 12.87 -7.23
CA PHE A 123 6.00 12.15 -7.47
C PHE A 123 6.43 12.25 -8.94
N LEU A 124 5.54 11.94 -9.88
CA LEU A 124 5.81 12.01 -11.32
C LEU A 124 6.11 13.44 -11.80
N LEU A 125 5.54 14.47 -11.18
CA LEU A 125 5.90 15.87 -11.48
C LEU A 125 7.32 16.24 -11.05
N VAL A 126 7.91 15.51 -10.11
CA VAL A 126 9.28 15.72 -9.63
C VAL A 126 10.31 14.91 -10.42
N VAL A 127 9.97 13.70 -10.85
CA VAL A 127 10.87 12.77 -11.56
C VAL A 127 11.62 13.41 -12.76
N PRO A 128 11.00 14.22 -13.64
CA PRO A 128 11.71 14.90 -14.73
C PRO A 128 12.87 15.81 -14.29
N ARG A 129 12.86 16.30 -13.04
CA ARG A 129 13.95 17.13 -12.49
C ARG A 129 15.22 16.34 -12.27
N LEU A 130 15.10 15.03 -12.03
CA LEU A 130 16.23 14.11 -11.92
C LEU A 130 16.81 13.80 -13.31
N ALA A 131 15.98 13.98 -14.36
CA ALA A 131 16.28 13.69 -15.75
C ALA A 131 16.69 14.91 -16.60
N ARG A 132 17.24 15.98 -16.00
CA ARG A 132 17.56 17.21 -16.74
C ARG A 132 18.52 17.00 -17.91
N GLY A 133 19.40 16.00 -17.82
CA GLY A 133 20.34 15.63 -18.88
C GLY A 133 19.70 14.92 -20.08
N LEU A 134 18.44 14.49 -19.97
CA LEU A 134 17.71 13.85 -21.08
C LEU A 134 16.93 14.88 -21.90
N PRO A 135 16.73 14.64 -23.22
CA PRO A 135 15.87 15.48 -24.03
C PRO A 135 14.42 15.43 -23.51
N PRO A 136 13.61 16.48 -23.75
CA PRO A 136 12.24 16.55 -23.25
C PRO A 136 11.38 15.33 -23.61
N SER A 137 11.43 14.86 -24.85
CA SER A 137 10.67 13.69 -25.32
C SER A 137 10.96 12.42 -24.51
N ALA A 138 12.22 12.16 -24.15
CA ALA A 138 12.62 10.99 -23.39
C ALA A 138 12.06 10.98 -21.95
N ARG A 139 11.73 12.16 -21.39
CA ARG A 139 11.20 12.26 -20.02
C ARG A 139 9.78 11.68 -19.90
N PHE A 140 9.04 11.57 -21.00
CA PHE A 140 7.73 10.91 -21.04
C PHE A 140 7.83 9.40 -20.82
N LEU A 141 9.02 8.80 -20.97
CA LEU A 141 9.23 7.39 -20.66
C LEU A 141 9.32 7.11 -19.15
N LEU A 142 9.59 8.13 -18.32
CA LEU A 142 9.78 7.94 -16.88
C LEU A 142 8.48 7.50 -16.17
N PRO A 143 7.31 8.15 -16.38
CA PRO A 143 6.05 7.65 -15.85
C PRO A 143 5.71 6.23 -16.33
N ILE A 144 6.00 5.92 -17.60
CA ILE A 144 5.75 4.59 -18.17
C ILE A 144 6.62 3.55 -17.46
N ALA A 145 7.90 3.85 -17.22
CA ALA A 145 8.80 2.96 -16.50
C ALA A 145 8.34 2.71 -15.05
N VAL A 146 7.86 3.74 -14.35
CA VAL A 146 7.33 3.59 -12.98
C VAL A 146 6.15 2.62 -12.95
N PHE A 147 5.20 2.73 -13.87
CA PHE A 147 4.02 1.85 -13.91
C PHE A 147 4.26 0.51 -14.61
N SER A 148 5.42 0.32 -15.22
CA SER A 148 5.70 -0.89 -15.99
C SER A 148 5.87 -2.15 -15.14
N VAL A 149 6.10 -2.00 -13.83
CA VAL A 149 6.14 -3.11 -12.88
C VAL A 149 4.81 -3.22 -12.15
N GLY A 150 4.10 -4.32 -12.39
CA GLY A 150 2.77 -4.58 -11.83
C GLY A 150 2.75 -4.57 -10.30
N ALA A 151 3.73 -5.18 -9.63
CA ALA A 151 3.81 -5.24 -8.17
C ALA A 151 4.00 -3.85 -7.54
N LEU A 152 4.80 -2.99 -8.18
CA LEU A 152 4.94 -1.60 -7.75
C LEU A 152 3.60 -0.87 -7.90
N SER A 153 2.96 -0.97 -9.06
CA SER A 153 1.65 -0.35 -9.29
C SER A 153 0.61 -0.84 -8.27
N TRP A 154 0.58 -2.15 -8.00
CA TRP A 154 -0.25 -2.77 -6.97
C TRP A 154 -0.01 -2.13 -5.60
N SER A 155 1.24 -1.95 -5.19
CA SER A 155 1.58 -1.30 -3.91
C SER A 155 1.28 0.19 -3.86
N LEU A 156 1.36 0.90 -4.99
CA LEU A 156 1.01 2.33 -5.05
C LEU A 156 -0.48 2.56 -4.86
N PHE A 157 -1.32 1.63 -5.34
CA PHE A 157 -2.77 1.72 -5.31
C PHE A 157 -3.42 0.81 -4.26
N SER A 158 -2.65 0.19 -3.37
CA SER A 158 -3.20 -0.75 -2.38
C SER A 158 -3.97 -0.08 -1.25
N GLY A 159 -3.85 1.24 -1.06
CA GLY A 159 -4.39 1.94 0.11
C GLY A 159 -3.45 1.94 1.32
N MET A 160 -2.26 1.36 1.17
CA MET A 160 -1.17 1.50 2.13
C MET A 160 -0.45 2.86 1.94
N GLU A 161 0.42 3.20 2.87
CA GLU A 161 1.21 4.43 2.95
C GLU A 161 2.33 4.54 1.87
N VAL A 162 2.50 3.55 1.00
CA VAL A 162 3.61 3.47 0.03
C VAL A 162 3.64 4.69 -0.90
N ALA A 163 2.50 5.06 -1.49
CA ALA A 163 2.41 6.22 -2.36
C ALA A 163 2.70 7.52 -1.60
N TRP A 164 2.22 7.61 -0.35
CA TRP A 164 2.47 8.74 0.55
C TRP A 164 3.96 8.91 0.82
N PHE A 165 4.67 7.83 1.18
CA PHE A 165 6.11 7.87 1.41
C PHE A 165 6.89 8.26 0.16
N LEU A 166 6.53 7.74 -1.02
CA LEU A 166 7.19 8.15 -2.27
C LEU A 166 7.03 9.65 -2.55
N ALA A 167 5.85 10.21 -2.32
CA ALA A 167 5.62 11.64 -2.49
C ALA A 167 6.45 12.48 -1.51
N VAL A 168 6.47 12.10 -0.22
CA VAL A 168 7.26 12.80 0.82
C VAL A 168 8.75 12.78 0.47
N ILE A 169 9.30 11.61 0.13
CA ILE A 169 10.71 11.45 -0.25
C ILE A 169 11.04 12.33 -1.48
N ALA A 170 10.15 12.37 -2.47
CA ALA A 170 10.37 13.19 -3.67
C ALA A 170 10.35 14.70 -3.38
N LEU A 171 9.54 15.15 -2.41
CA LEU A 171 9.43 16.56 -2.04
C LEU A 171 10.60 17.05 -1.18
N LEU A 172 11.23 16.17 -0.40
CA LEU A 172 12.36 16.51 0.48
C LEU A 172 13.68 16.80 -0.26
N SER A 173 13.74 16.70 -1.60
CA SER A 173 15.01 16.75 -2.34
C SER A 173 15.14 17.90 -3.37
N PRO A 174 15.42 19.16 -2.97
CA PRO A 174 15.58 20.28 -3.91
C PRO A 174 16.99 20.46 -4.52
N ARG A 175 18.06 19.77 -4.07
CA ARG A 175 19.44 20.03 -4.51
C ARG A 175 20.20 18.77 -4.98
N THR A 176 20.21 18.61 -6.30
CA THR A 176 20.68 17.46 -7.09
C THR A 176 22.20 17.29 -7.16
N ARG A 177 22.71 16.33 -6.39
CA ARG A 177 23.80 15.36 -6.68
C ARG A 177 23.93 14.39 -5.51
N ALA A 178 23.81 14.91 -4.28
CA ALA A 178 23.56 14.13 -3.07
C ALA A 178 22.23 13.34 -3.16
N SER A 179 21.23 13.85 -3.89
CA SER A 179 19.92 13.21 -4.07
C SER A 179 19.98 11.79 -4.64
N ALA A 180 20.83 11.49 -5.64
CA ALA A 180 20.91 10.14 -6.19
C ALA A 180 21.55 9.17 -5.19
N ALA A 181 22.59 9.62 -4.48
CA ALA A 181 23.24 8.86 -3.43
C ALA A 181 22.34 8.64 -2.23
N ILE A 182 21.55 9.64 -1.81
CA ILE A 182 20.56 9.53 -0.73
C ILE A 182 19.40 8.62 -1.14
N LEU A 183 18.95 8.69 -2.39
CA LEU A 183 17.90 7.81 -2.89
C LEU A 183 18.38 6.36 -2.97
N LEU A 184 19.58 6.13 -3.50
CA LEU A 184 20.22 4.81 -3.52
C LEU A 184 20.52 4.31 -2.11
N SER A 185 21.03 5.14 -1.20
CA SER A 185 21.28 4.75 0.18
C SER A 185 19.97 4.48 0.90
N SER A 186 18.91 5.27 0.68
CA SER A 186 17.59 5.00 1.25
C SER A 186 16.99 3.72 0.71
N ALA A 187 17.13 3.44 -0.59
CA ALA A 187 16.66 2.22 -1.21
C ALA A 187 17.42 1.01 -0.64
N VAL A 188 18.74 1.10 -0.50
CA VAL A 188 19.58 0.05 0.08
C VAL A 188 19.28 -0.14 1.57
N SER A 189 19.19 0.94 2.37
CA SER A 189 18.83 0.87 3.79
C SER A 189 17.44 0.28 4.00
N PHE A 190 16.48 0.61 3.14
CA PHE A 190 15.13 0.07 3.20
C PHE A 190 15.09 -1.40 2.79
N LEU A 191 15.85 -1.79 1.75
CA LEU A 191 16.02 -3.20 1.38
C LEU A 191 16.71 -4.00 2.50
N LEU A 192 17.71 -3.43 3.18
CA LEU A 192 18.37 -4.07 4.32
C LEU A 192 17.41 -4.23 5.51
N LEU A 193 16.63 -3.19 5.83
CA LEU A 193 15.60 -3.26 6.88
C LEU A 193 14.55 -4.34 6.55
N VAL A 194 14.11 -4.39 5.30
CA VAL A 194 13.14 -5.37 4.84
C VAL A 194 13.73 -6.77 4.77
N ALA A 195 15.02 -6.92 4.45
CA ALA A 195 15.72 -8.20 4.49
C ALA A 195 15.81 -8.80 5.91
N MET A 196 15.71 -7.97 6.96
CA MET A 196 15.59 -8.44 8.34
C MET A 196 14.16 -8.90 8.70
N ASN A 197 13.19 -8.73 7.80
CA ASN A 197 11.82 -9.19 7.98
C ASN A 197 11.64 -10.58 7.32
N GLY A 198 11.30 -11.60 8.11
CA GLY A 198 11.04 -12.95 7.59
C GLY A 198 9.76 -13.08 6.76
N GLN A 199 8.88 -12.09 6.78
CA GLN A 199 7.52 -12.13 6.24
C GLN A 199 7.35 -11.41 4.89
N VAL A 200 8.45 -11.02 4.23
CA VAL A 200 8.39 -10.15 3.01
C VAL A 200 7.59 -10.77 1.87
N ARG A 201 7.72 -12.09 1.66
CA ARG A 201 6.99 -12.81 0.60
C ARG A 201 5.49 -12.91 0.89
N TRP A 202 5.11 -13.07 2.16
CA TRP A 202 3.72 -13.10 2.59
C TRP A 202 3.00 -11.78 2.31
N GLN A 203 3.75 -10.67 2.31
CA GLN A 203 3.23 -9.33 2.15
C GLN A 203 3.30 -8.82 0.69
N ASN A 204 3.40 -9.74 -0.29
CA ASN A 204 3.59 -9.45 -1.73
C ASN A 204 4.74 -8.45 -1.99
N GLU A 205 5.80 -8.52 -1.19
CA GLU A 205 6.98 -7.67 -1.27
C GLU A 205 6.70 -6.16 -1.18
N ARG A 206 5.52 -5.74 -0.70
CA ARG A 206 5.09 -4.32 -0.73
C ARG A 206 6.07 -3.36 -0.05
N TYR A 207 6.73 -3.85 0.99
CA TYR A 207 7.72 -3.09 1.75
C TYR A 207 9.02 -2.89 0.97
N THR A 208 9.26 -3.53 -0.17
CA THR A 208 10.42 -3.23 -1.02
C THR A 208 10.09 -2.23 -2.13
N MET A 209 8.80 -1.97 -2.40
CA MET A 209 8.35 -1.27 -3.60
C MET A 209 8.79 0.20 -3.69
N PRO A 210 8.89 0.99 -2.61
CA PRO A 210 9.52 2.31 -2.66
C PRO A 210 10.95 2.25 -3.24
N ALA A 211 11.75 1.26 -2.85
CA ALA A 211 13.10 1.08 -3.39
C ALA A 211 13.07 0.69 -4.87
N VAL A 212 12.16 -0.21 -5.26
CA VAL A 212 11.95 -0.62 -6.67
C VAL A 212 11.58 0.58 -7.54
N ALA A 213 10.71 1.48 -7.08
CA ALA A 213 10.35 2.69 -7.82
C ALA A 213 11.57 3.56 -8.14
N TRP A 214 12.47 3.75 -7.17
CA TRP A 214 13.69 4.51 -7.37
C TRP A 214 14.67 3.80 -8.30
N LEU A 215 14.81 2.48 -8.19
CA LEU A 215 15.62 1.68 -9.10
C LEU A 215 15.11 1.76 -10.54
N LEU A 216 13.79 1.75 -10.76
CA LEU A 216 13.20 1.91 -12.09
C LEU A 216 13.42 3.30 -12.66
N VAL A 217 13.31 4.36 -11.84
CA VAL A 217 13.66 5.71 -12.27
C VAL A 217 15.14 5.76 -12.66
N ALA A 218 16.05 5.17 -11.88
CA ALA A 218 17.47 5.12 -12.19
C ALA A 218 17.76 4.32 -13.48
N ALA A 219 17.11 3.17 -13.68
CA ALA A 219 17.21 2.35 -14.88
C ALA A 219 16.70 3.10 -16.12
N ALA A 220 15.55 3.77 -16.02
CA ALA A 220 14.98 4.57 -17.09
C ALA A 220 15.86 5.78 -17.45
N LEU A 221 16.52 6.39 -16.45
CA LEU A 221 17.54 7.42 -16.69
C LEU A 221 18.74 6.84 -17.44
N GLY A 222 19.26 5.68 -17.02
CA GLY A 222 20.37 4.98 -17.69
C GLY A 222 20.05 4.63 -19.15
N LEU A 223 18.86 4.07 -19.39
CA LEU A 223 18.36 3.79 -20.74
C LEU A 223 18.21 5.07 -21.56
N GLY A 224 17.69 6.14 -20.97
CA GLY A 224 17.60 7.44 -21.60
C GLY A 224 18.98 7.98 -22.03
N VAL A 225 20.02 7.76 -21.23
CA VAL A 225 21.40 8.12 -21.59
C VAL A 225 21.89 7.26 -22.76
N LEU A 226 21.60 5.96 -22.78
CA LEU A 226 22.00 5.09 -23.89
C LEU A 226 21.33 5.49 -25.21
N LEU A 227 20.05 5.88 -25.17
CA LEU A 227 19.25 6.19 -26.34
C LEU A 227 19.41 7.63 -26.86
N PHE A 228 19.63 8.60 -25.97
CA PHE A 228 19.45 10.01 -26.31
C PHE A 228 20.65 10.92 -26.03
N ARG A 229 21.80 10.39 -25.64
CA ARG A 229 22.98 11.23 -25.36
C ARG A 229 23.48 11.92 -26.64
N PRO A 230 23.52 13.26 -26.70
CA PRO A 230 24.10 13.97 -27.84
C PRO A 230 25.62 13.76 -27.89
N ARG A 231 26.15 13.42 -29.08
CA ARG A 231 27.57 13.25 -29.42
C ARG A 231 28.39 12.52 -28.34
N SER A 232 28.40 11.19 -28.39
CA SER A 232 29.43 10.42 -27.68
C SER A 232 30.81 10.66 -28.31
N VAL A 233 31.85 10.72 -27.48
CA VAL A 233 33.27 10.61 -27.88
C VAL A 233 33.55 9.28 -28.62
N LEU A 234 32.63 8.32 -28.50
CA LEU A 234 32.66 7.01 -29.15
C LEU A 234 32.22 7.09 -30.63
N PRO A 235 32.91 6.36 -31.54
CA PRO A 235 32.68 6.43 -32.99
C PRO A 235 31.28 5.96 -33.41
N PRO A 236 30.73 6.48 -34.53
CA PRO A 236 29.38 6.18 -35.03
C PRO A 236 29.10 4.68 -35.22
N LEU A 237 30.13 3.87 -35.47
CA LEU A 237 30.07 2.40 -35.54
C LEU A 237 29.51 1.74 -34.26
N THR A 238 29.59 2.42 -33.11
CA THR A 238 29.09 1.90 -31.83
C THR A 238 27.65 2.33 -31.53
N ALA A 239 26.98 3.11 -32.39
CA ALA A 239 25.61 3.59 -32.18
C ALA A 239 24.56 2.51 -32.50
N VAL A 240 24.75 1.76 -33.60
CA VAL A 240 23.86 0.65 -34.01
C VAL A 240 23.78 -0.44 -32.93
N PRO A 241 24.89 -1.04 -32.46
CA PRO A 241 24.82 -2.09 -31.43
C PRO A 241 24.25 -1.57 -30.10
N ARG A 242 24.47 -0.30 -29.75
CA ARG A 242 23.87 0.33 -28.56
C ARG A 242 22.35 0.48 -28.70
N LEU A 243 21.87 0.93 -29.85
CA LEU A 243 20.43 1.03 -30.12
C LEU A 243 19.78 -0.35 -30.13
N THR A 244 20.41 -1.33 -30.79
CA THR A 244 19.93 -2.71 -30.82
C THR A 244 19.83 -3.30 -29.41
N LEU A 245 20.86 -3.11 -28.58
CA LEU A 245 20.85 -3.57 -27.18
C LEU A 245 19.74 -2.89 -26.36
N ALA A 246 19.56 -1.58 -26.51
CA ALA A 246 18.53 -0.83 -25.81
C ALA A 246 17.11 -1.27 -26.23
N VAL A 247 16.87 -1.46 -27.53
CA VAL A 247 15.60 -1.96 -28.06
C VAL A 247 15.36 -3.39 -27.58
N ALA A 248 16.36 -4.27 -27.65
CA ALA A 248 16.25 -5.65 -27.17
C ALA A 248 15.92 -5.70 -25.67
N ALA A 249 16.56 -4.85 -24.85
CA ALA A 249 16.26 -4.76 -23.43
C ALA A 249 14.81 -4.29 -23.15
N VAL A 250 14.32 -3.30 -23.89
CA VAL A 250 12.93 -2.82 -23.76
C VAL A 250 11.94 -3.90 -24.19
N VAL A 251 12.18 -4.56 -25.32
CA VAL A 251 11.30 -5.63 -25.83
C VAL A 251 11.27 -6.80 -24.84
N ALA A 252 12.42 -7.27 -24.37
CA ALA A 252 12.50 -8.33 -23.38
C ALA A 252 11.76 -7.94 -22.08
N PHE A 253 11.95 -6.70 -21.62
CA PHE A 253 11.28 -6.19 -20.43
C PHE A 253 9.74 -6.15 -20.61
N VAL A 254 9.24 -5.67 -21.75
CA VAL A 254 7.79 -5.64 -22.04
C VAL A 254 7.21 -7.05 -22.09
N ILE A 255 7.89 -8.00 -22.76
CA ILE A 255 7.46 -9.40 -22.84
C ILE A 255 7.36 -10.01 -21.44
N VAL A 256 8.33 -9.73 -20.57
CA VAL A 256 8.39 -10.27 -19.20
C VAL A 256 7.35 -9.62 -18.27
N GLN A 257 7.15 -8.30 -18.37
CA GLN A 257 6.31 -7.54 -17.44
C GLN A 257 4.82 -7.54 -17.81
N THR A 258 4.46 -7.61 -19.09
CA THR A 258 3.04 -7.59 -19.52
C THR A 258 2.19 -8.67 -18.83
N PRO A 259 2.56 -9.97 -18.84
CA PRO A 259 1.77 -10.99 -18.14
C PRO A 259 1.77 -10.76 -16.63
N ARG A 260 2.92 -10.42 -16.03
CA ARG A 260 3.04 -10.14 -14.59
C ARG A 260 2.14 -9.00 -14.14
N THR A 261 2.02 -7.94 -14.92
CA THR A 261 1.13 -6.82 -14.59
C THR A 261 -0.33 -7.22 -14.65
N ARG A 262 -0.72 -8.07 -15.61
CA ARG A 262 -2.08 -8.65 -15.65
C ARG A 262 -2.35 -9.52 -14.42
N ASP A 263 -1.40 -10.36 -14.04
CA ASP A 263 -1.51 -11.20 -12.86
C ASP A 263 -1.64 -10.36 -11.59
N GLN A 264 -0.90 -9.26 -11.47
CA GLN A 264 -0.98 -8.34 -10.32
C GLN A 264 -2.31 -7.59 -10.26
N ILE A 265 -2.86 -7.13 -11.40
CA ILE A 265 -4.20 -6.53 -11.44
C ILE A 265 -5.26 -7.56 -11.01
N SER A 266 -5.15 -8.79 -11.54
CA SER A 266 -6.08 -9.87 -11.20
C SER A 266 -5.96 -10.30 -9.72
N PHE A 267 -4.74 -10.36 -9.19
CA PHE A 267 -4.47 -10.64 -7.79
C PHE A 267 -5.02 -9.54 -6.88
N PHE A 268 -4.81 -8.25 -7.22
CA PHE A 268 -5.40 -7.11 -6.50
C PHE A 268 -6.91 -7.28 -6.33
N ALA A 269 -7.60 -7.60 -7.42
CA ALA A 269 -9.04 -7.69 -7.43
C ALA A 269 -9.55 -8.91 -6.66
N ARG A 270 -8.93 -10.09 -6.84
CA ARG A 270 -9.27 -11.29 -6.06
C ARG A 270 -8.98 -11.12 -4.56
N ALA A 271 -7.86 -10.51 -4.21
CA ALA A 271 -7.51 -10.24 -2.82
C ALA A 271 -8.53 -9.29 -2.19
N SER A 272 -8.91 -8.22 -2.89
CA SER A 272 -9.94 -7.28 -2.41
C SER A 272 -11.30 -7.95 -2.23
N ARG A 273 -11.65 -8.87 -3.14
CA ARG A 273 -12.84 -9.71 -3.05
C ARG A 273 -12.80 -10.62 -1.82
N ASN A 274 -11.68 -11.28 -1.56
CA ASN A 274 -11.52 -12.14 -0.38
C ASN A 274 -11.68 -11.36 0.94
N ILE A 275 -11.04 -10.19 1.06
CA ILE A 275 -11.19 -9.34 2.26
C ILE A 275 -12.63 -8.87 2.44
N ARG A 276 -13.31 -8.49 1.34
CA ARG A 276 -14.73 -8.15 1.37
C ARG A 276 -15.56 -9.34 1.86
N ASP A 277 -15.42 -10.49 1.21
CA ASP A 277 -16.26 -11.66 1.44
C ASP A 277 -16.10 -12.24 2.82
N GLN A 278 -14.88 -12.25 3.33
CA GLN A 278 -14.59 -12.87 4.60
C GLN A 278 -14.56 -11.86 5.74
N HIS A 279 -13.61 -10.92 5.72
CA HIS A 279 -13.35 -10.07 6.88
C HIS A 279 -14.39 -8.94 7.04
N ILE A 280 -14.73 -8.24 5.97
CA ILE A 280 -15.77 -7.18 6.02
C ILE A 280 -17.12 -7.81 6.35
N THR A 281 -17.48 -8.94 5.73
CA THR A 281 -18.70 -9.69 6.06
C THR A 281 -18.72 -10.14 7.52
N THR A 282 -17.61 -10.67 8.04
CA THR A 282 -17.47 -11.03 9.47
C THR A 282 -17.74 -9.82 10.35
N GLY A 283 -17.12 -8.67 10.08
CA GLY A 283 -17.35 -7.43 10.83
C GLY A 283 -18.81 -6.95 10.77
N ARG A 284 -19.44 -7.01 9.59
CA ARG A 284 -20.87 -6.68 9.41
C ARG A 284 -21.80 -7.65 10.16
N LEU A 285 -21.44 -8.94 10.23
CA LEU A 285 -22.19 -9.96 10.97
C LEU A 285 -22.14 -9.65 12.48
N LEU A 286 -20.95 -9.37 13.02
CA LEU A 286 -20.74 -8.96 14.41
C LEU A 286 -21.54 -7.70 14.76
N ARG A 287 -21.54 -6.69 13.87
CA ARG A 287 -22.24 -5.42 14.09
C ARG A 287 -23.76 -5.55 14.03
N HIS A 288 -24.29 -6.22 13.01
CA HIS A 288 -25.70 -6.13 12.67
C HIS A 288 -26.53 -7.33 13.11
N HIS A 289 -25.94 -8.52 13.24
CA HIS A 289 -26.70 -9.77 13.41
C HIS A 289 -26.50 -10.44 14.77
N MET A 290 -25.42 -10.16 15.50
CA MET A 290 -25.24 -10.69 16.85
C MET A 290 -26.05 -9.90 17.89
N ARG A 291 -26.78 -10.65 18.73
CA ARG A 291 -27.59 -10.13 19.84
C ARG A 291 -27.39 -11.01 21.08
N PRO A 292 -26.99 -10.46 22.24
CA PRO A 292 -26.60 -9.06 22.47
C PRO A 292 -25.37 -8.64 21.62
N PRO A 293 -25.15 -7.33 21.38
CA PRO A 293 -23.97 -6.88 20.66
C PRO A 293 -22.70 -7.28 21.43
N PRO A 294 -21.65 -7.77 20.75
CA PRO A 294 -20.40 -8.12 21.41
C PRO A 294 -19.79 -6.90 22.11
N HIS A 295 -19.24 -7.10 23.31
CA HIS A 295 -18.55 -6.05 24.05
C HIS A 295 -17.14 -5.83 23.50
N ARG A 296 -16.42 -6.91 23.19
CA ARG A 296 -15.07 -6.88 22.63
C ARG A 296 -14.78 -8.13 21.83
N VAL A 297 -14.27 -7.92 20.63
CA VAL A 297 -13.94 -9.01 19.70
C VAL A 297 -12.46 -9.32 19.78
N LEU A 298 -12.11 -10.56 20.14
CA LEU A 298 -10.75 -11.07 20.01
C LEU A 298 -10.51 -11.49 18.57
N VAL A 299 -9.45 -10.96 17.97
CA VAL A 299 -9.08 -11.21 16.59
C VAL A 299 -7.66 -11.74 16.51
N GLY A 300 -7.46 -12.71 15.62
CA GLY A 300 -6.14 -13.20 15.24
C GLY A 300 -5.64 -12.59 13.93
N ASP A 301 -6.41 -11.67 13.36
CA ASP A 301 -6.06 -10.90 12.17
C ASP A 301 -6.88 -9.61 12.25
N ALA A 302 -6.21 -8.52 12.57
CA ALA A 302 -6.84 -7.34 13.16
C ALA A 302 -7.67 -6.51 12.17
N GLY A 303 -7.29 -6.50 10.90
CA GLY A 303 -7.63 -5.45 9.94
C GLY A 303 -9.13 -5.19 9.76
N ALA A 304 -9.75 -5.78 8.73
CA ALA A 304 -11.06 -5.30 8.27
C ALA A 304 -12.22 -5.64 9.21
N ILE A 305 -12.06 -6.64 10.09
CA ILE A 305 -13.12 -7.11 10.99
C ILE A 305 -13.47 -6.03 12.01
N ILE A 306 -12.47 -5.45 12.67
CA ILE A 306 -12.67 -4.43 13.70
C ILE A 306 -13.15 -3.13 13.07
N TYR A 307 -12.53 -2.73 11.96
CA TYR A 307 -13.01 -1.58 11.20
C TYR A 307 -14.47 -1.74 10.76
N ALA A 308 -14.85 -2.85 10.12
CA ALA A 308 -16.22 -3.03 9.63
C ALA A 308 -17.26 -3.21 10.76
N SER A 309 -16.86 -3.77 11.90
CA SER A 309 -17.75 -3.94 13.05
C SER A 309 -17.95 -2.66 13.87
N ASP A 310 -16.94 -1.77 13.90
CA ASP A 310 -16.90 -0.61 14.79
C ASP A 310 -17.06 -1.00 16.27
N LEU A 311 -16.47 -2.14 16.64
CA LEU A 311 -16.45 -2.69 17.99
C LEU A 311 -15.03 -2.65 18.58
N PRO A 312 -14.88 -2.63 19.92
CA PRO A 312 -13.58 -2.77 20.55
C PRO A 312 -12.91 -4.09 20.14
N GLY A 313 -11.67 -4.00 19.67
CA GLY A 313 -10.87 -5.16 19.25
C GLY A 313 -9.80 -5.53 20.27
N LEU A 314 -9.50 -6.83 20.39
CA LEU A 314 -8.28 -7.32 21.03
C LEU A 314 -7.52 -8.19 20.02
N ASP A 315 -6.39 -7.69 19.52
CA ASP A 315 -5.54 -8.44 18.62
C ASP A 315 -4.51 -9.27 19.40
N ILE A 316 -4.58 -10.58 19.23
CA ILE A 316 -3.71 -11.55 19.90
C ILE A 316 -2.43 -11.89 19.13
N ILE A 317 -2.28 -11.41 17.88
CA ILE A 317 -0.96 -11.39 17.22
C ILE A 317 -0.08 -10.32 17.84
N GLY A 318 -0.65 -9.16 18.18
CA GLY A 318 0.00 -8.10 18.95
C GLY A 318 0.26 -6.78 18.23
N LEU A 319 -0.37 -6.56 17.07
CA LEU A 319 -0.44 -5.26 16.41
C LEU A 319 -1.33 -4.31 17.20
N GLY A 320 -2.52 -4.75 17.61
CA GLY A 320 -3.51 -3.91 18.30
C GLY A 320 -3.24 -3.68 19.79
N GLY A 321 -2.89 -4.74 20.53
CA GLY A 321 -2.55 -4.70 21.96
C GLY A 321 -3.67 -4.20 22.90
N PHE A 322 -3.39 -4.22 24.20
CA PHE A 322 -4.26 -3.66 25.25
C PHE A 322 -3.43 -3.11 26.41
N ARG A 323 -3.51 -1.79 26.64
CA ARG A 323 -2.92 -1.01 27.75
C ARG A 323 -1.47 -1.40 28.11
N GLY A 324 -0.64 -1.64 27.10
CA GLY A 324 0.77 -2.00 27.27
C GLY A 324 1.05 -3.47 27.56
N LEU A 325 0.02 -4.34 27.57
CA LEU A 325 0.21 -5.79 27.65
C LEU A 325 0.96 -6.31 26.41
N PRO A 326 2.00 -7.14 26.58
CA PRO A 326 2.93 -7.49 25.51
C PRO A 326 2.41 -8.65 24.65
N PHE A 327 1.23 -8.51 24.03
CA PHE A 327 0.62 -9.55 23.18
C PHE A 327 1.54 -10.01 22.04
N ALA A 328 2.31 -9.11 21.44
CA ALA A 328 3.30 -9.45 20.41
C ALA A 328 4.42 -10.38 20.91
N ARG A 329 4.79 -10.26 22.20
CA ARG A 329 5.75 -11.18 22.81
C ARG A 329 5.07 -12.49 23.19
N ALA A 330 3.87 -12.41 23.76
CA ALA A 330 3.10 -13.59 24.15
C ALA A 330 2.77 -14.50 22.96
N SER A 331 2.45 -13.93 21.79
CA SER A 331 2.18 -14.70 20.57
C SER A 331 3.37 -15.57 20.15
N SER A 332 4.60 -15.10 20.38
CA SER A 332 5.83 -15.88 20.15
C SER A 332 6.02 -17.05 21.13
N HIS A 333 5.33 -17.03 22.27
CA HIS A 333 5.38 -18.07 23.30
C HIS A 333 4.16 -19.02 23.27
N GLY A 334 3.21 -18.77 22.37
CA GLY A 334 2.06 -19.65 22.12
C GLY A 334 0.79 -19.32 22.91
N PRO A 335 -0.29 -20.10 22.70
CA PRO A 335 -1.63 -19.80 23.23
C PRO A 335 -1.73 -19.63 24.74
N GLY A 336 -0.95 -20.38 25.53
CA GLY A 336 -0.95 -20.27 26.99
C GLY A 336 -0.54 -18.87 27.48
N ALA A 337 0.51 -18.31 26.90
CA ALA A 337 0.97 -16.96 27.24
C ALA A 337 -0.07 -15.88 26.87
N ILE A 338 -0.82 -16.09 25.79
CA ILE A 338 -1.92 -15.19 25.39
C ILE A 338 -3.05 -15.25 26.40
N ILE A 339 -3.46 -16.45 26.82
CA ILE A 339 -4.51 -16.66 27.82
C ILE A 339 -4.12 -16.02 29.16
N GLU A 340 -2.88 -16.22 29.61
CA GLU A 340 -2.37 -15.56 30.83
C GLU A 340 -2.43 -14.02 30.75
N LEU A 341 -2.24 -13.43 29.57
CA LEU A 341 -2.42 -11.99 29.39
C LEU A 341 -3.89 -11.58 29.40
N ILE A 342 -4.77 -12.37 28.78
CA ILE A 342 -6.22 -12.12 28.82
C ILE A 342 -6.76 -12.17 30.26
N GLU A 343 -6.26 -13.11 31.09
CA GLU A 343 -6.63 -13.19 32.50
C GLU A 343 -6.23 -11.94 33.31
N ARG A 344 -5.21 -11.20 32.86
CA ARG A 344 -4.80 -9.92 33.48
C ARG A 344 -5.66 -8.73 33.05
N ILE A 345 -6.48 -8.88 32.01
CA ILE A 345 -7.43 -7.85 31.59
C ILE A 345 -8.61 -7.84 32.58
N PRO A 346 -9.08 -6.64 33.02
CA PRO A 346 -10.28 -6.54 33.85
C PRO A 346 -11.46 -7.32 33.26
N PRO A 347 -12.25 -8.05 34.06
CA PRO A 347 -13.32 -8.91 33.54
C PRO A 347 -14.28 -8.24 32.56
N GLU A 348 -14.59 -6.96 32.77
CA GLU A 348 -15.45 -6.12 31.93
C GLU A 348 -14.83 -5.75 30.57
N ASP A 349 -13.50 -5.78 30.47
CA ASP A 349 -12.73 -5.48 29.27
C ASP A 349 -12.27 -6.75 28.53
N ARG A 350 -12.60 -7.95 29.05
CA ARG A 350 -12.22 -9.21 28.39
C ARG A 350 -13.05 -9.42 27.12
N PRO A 351 -12.48 -10.06 26.09
CA PRO A 351 -13.23 -10.43 24.89
C PRO A 351 -14.32 -11.44 25.23
N ASP A 352 -15.52 -11.22 24.70
CA ASP A 352 -16.69 -12.07 24.84
C ASP A 352 -17.02 -12.84 23.54
N VAL A 353 -16.44 -12.41 22.42
CA VAL A 353 -16.56 -13.07 21.11
C VAL A 353 -15.19 -13.20 20.46
N PHE A 354 -14.97 -14.32 19.77
CA PHE A 354 -13.78 -14.57 18.98
C PHE A 354 -14.11 -14.40 17.50
N ALA A 355 -13.18 -13.89 16.71
CA ALA A 355 -13.26 -13.88 15.25
C ALA A 355 -11.88 -14.28 14.71
N ILE A 356 -11.63 -15.58 14.65
CA ILE A 356 -10.30 -16.16 14.45
C ILE A 356 -10.30 -17.27 13.40
N TYR A 357 -9.11 -17.67 12.98
CA TYR A 357 -8.89 -18.88 12.20
C TYR A 357 -8.57 -20.04 13.15
N PRO A 358 -9.43 -21.06 13.30
CA PRO A 358 -9.16 -22.16 14.22
C PRO A 358 -7.82 -22.86 13.94
N SER A 359 -7.44 -22.95 12.66
CA SER A 359 -6.16 -23.53 12.23
C SER A 359 -4.91 -22.76 12.69
N TRP A 360 -5.06 -21.51 13.17
CA TRP A 360 -3.94 -20.70 13.68
C TRP A 360 -3.84 -20.74 15.21
N TRP A 361 -4.93 -21.09 15.89
CA TRP A 361 -5.07 -20.90 17.34
C TRP A 361 -5.47 -22.17 18.10
N ASP A 362 -5.59 -23.30 17.39
CA ASP A 362 -5.80 -24.66 17.87
C ASP A 362 -6.74 -24.76 19.08
N VAL A 363 -6.14 -24.72 20.27
CA VAL A 363 -6.77 -24.95 21.57
C VAL A 363 -7.69 -23.81 22.01
N ILE A 364 -7.46 -22.56 21.61
CA ILE A 364 -8.24 -21.42 22.09
C ILE A 364 -9.74 -21.58 21.78
N PRO A 365 -10.16 -21.76 20.51
CA PRO A 365 -11.58 -21.92 20.21
C PRO A 365 -12.17 -23.22 20.76
N ILE A 366 -11.36 -24.27 20.97
CA ILE A 366 -11.80 -25.57 21.47
C ILE A 366 -12.17 -25.51 22.96
N TRP A 367 -11.34 -24.87 23.78
CA TRP A 367 -11.52 -24.86 25.24
C TRP A 367 -12.33 -23.66 25.75
N PHE A 368 -12.27 -22.53 25.05
CA PHE A 368 -12.83 -21.26 25.54
C PHE A 368 -14.00 -20.74 24.70
N GLY A 369 -14.39 -21.46 23.65
CA GLY A 369 -15.40 -21.01 22.71
C GLY A 369 -16.40 -22.10 22.34
N LYS A 370 -17.48 -21.65 21.70
CA LYS A 370 -18.40 -22.48 20.94
C LYS A 370 -18.59 -21.78 19.62
N GLN A 371 -18.41 -22.50 18.51
CA GLN A 371 -18.65 -21.96 17.18
C GLN A 371 -20.12 -21.53 17.02
N ILE A 372 -20.32 -20.28 16.62
CA ILE A 372 -21.64 -19.67 16.41
C ILE A 372 -21.87 -19.44 14.91
N ALA A 373 -20.83 -19.03 14.19
CA ALA A 373 -20.93 -18.78 12.75
C ALA A 373 -19.61 -19.02 12.03
N THR A 374 -19.71 -19.23 10.71
CA THR A 374 -18.57 -19.37 9.83
C THR A 374 -18.77 -18.51 8.60
N VAL A 375 -17.74 -17.77 8.21
CA VAL A 375 -17.71 -16.99 6.98
C VAL A 375 -16.65 -17.57 6.06
N PRO A 376 -17.05 -18.29 4.99
CA PRO A 376 -16.11 -18.89 4.05
C PRO A 376 -15.57 -17.84 3.06
N VAL A 377 -14.51 -18.21 2.34
CA VAL A 377 -13.99 -17.43 1.22
C VAL A 377 -13.63 -18.33 0.04
N GLU A 378 -14.09 -17.94 -1.15
CA GLU A 378 -13.82 -18.67 -2.39
C GLU A 378 -12.59 -18.12 -3.13
N GLY A 379 -11.76 -19.04 -3.63
CA GLY A 379 -10.55 -18.70 -4.37
C GLY A 379 -9.60 -17.85 -3.53
N ASN A 380 -9.33 -18.29 -2.31
CA ASN A 380 -8.51 -17.56 -1.34
C ASN A 380 -7.10 -17.30 -1.87
N VAL A 381 -6.70 -16.04 -1.94
CA VAL A 381 -5.34 -15.62 -2.30
C VAL A 381 -4.66 -14.75 -1.25
N ILE A 382 -5.36 -14.37 -0.17
CA ILE A 382 -4.87 -13.38 0.80
C ILE A 382 -5.32 -13.59 2.25
N CYS A 383 -6.47 -14.21 2.49
CA CYS A 383 -6.98 -14.46 3.84
C CYS A 383 -6.20 -15.59 4.52
N GLY A 384 -6.02 -15.50 5.84
CA GLY A 384 -5.25 -16.48 6.63
C GLY A 384 -5.78 -17.91 6.63
N GLY A 385 -7.06 -18.11 6.28
CA GLY A 385 -7.70 -19.41 6.14
C GLY A 385 -8.93 -19.35 5.25
N ASN A 386 -9.42 -20.52 4.84
CA ASN A 386 -10.60 -20.62 3.97
C ASN A 386 -11.91 -20.22 4.65
N GLU A 387 -11.91 -20.19 5.98
CA GLU A 387 -13.08 -19.88 6.80
C GLU A 387 -12.66 -19.05 8.02
N LYS A 388 -13.32 -17.92 8.23
CA LYS A 388 -13.23 -17.17 9.49
C LYS A 388 -14.35 -17.65 10.40
N VAL A 389 -13.99 -18.06 11.62
CA VAL A 389 -14.94 -18.61 12.58
C VAL A 389 -15.21 -17.60 13.68
N ILE A 390 -16.49 -17.48 14.04
CA ILE A 390 -16.98 -16.71 15.19
C ILE A 390 -17.42 -17.66 16.29
#